data_AF-A0A2A2VGX0-F1
#
_entry.id   AF-A0A2A2VGX0-F1
#
_cell.length_a   1.000
_cell.length_b   1.000
_cell.length_c   1.000
_cell.angle_alpha   90.00
_cell.angle_beta   90.00
_cell.angle_gamma   90.00
#
_symmetry.space_group_name_H-M   'P 1'
#
loop_
_entity.id
_entity.type
_entity.pdbx_description
1 polymer ?
#
loop_
_entity_poly.entity_id
_entity_poly.type
_entity_poly.pdbx_seq_one_letter_code
_entity_poly.pdbx_strand_id
1 'polypeptide(L)'
;MMTRCLKSLMIAGLTVAFAAPVHAEGADVGKAEFRASCATCHGMDGKGKGPVRELLKVPPADLTALAKNNNGVFPTSAVYQIIDGRNKVPAHGTHEMPIWGERFNPIMNVPHTVDPAYDALDPSRELREVVVRTRILAVIDYLNGIQQK
;
A
#
# COMPACT_ATOMS: atom_id res chain seq x y z
N MET A 1 0.92 -42.30 -59.53
CA MET A 1 0.92 -40.92 -60.08
C MET A 1 -0.20 -40.16 -59.39
N MET A 2 0.10 -39.40 -58.32
CA MET A 2 0.32 -37.93 -58.36
C MET A 2 -0.94 -37.24 -58.93
N THR A 3 -1.69 -36.41 -58.19
CA THR A 3 -1.22 -35.19 -57.52
C THR A 3 -2.28 -34.62 -56.57
N ARG A 4 -1.81 -34.03 -55.46
CA ARG A 4 -2.53 -33.28 -54.43
C ARG A 4 -3.18 -32.01 -55.02
N CYS A 5 -4.35 -31.63 -54.52
CA CYS A 5 -4.81 -30.24 -54.57
C CYS A 5 -5.44 -29.88 -53.22
N LEU A 6 -4.58 -29.81 -52.20
CA LEU A 6 -4.89 -29.27 -50.88
C LEU A 6 -4.98 -27.74 -51.03
N LYS A 7 -6.18 -27.20 -51.26
CA LYS A 7 -6.37 -25.75 -51.27
C LYS A 7 -6.34 -25.25 -49.82
N SER A 8 -5.32 -24.47 -49.52
CA SER A 8 -5.05 -23.85 -48.23
C SER A 8 -6.26 -23.06 -47.74
N LEU A 9 -6.79 -23.44 -46.58
CA LEU A 9 -7.59 -22.56 -45.74
C LEU A 9 -6.61 -21.61 -45.04
N MET A 10 -6.40 -20.41 -45.58
CA MET A 10 -5.64 -19.38 -44.86
C MET A 10 -6.50 -18.88 -43.71
N ILE A 11 -6.11 -19.31 -42.51
CA ILE A 11 -6.66 -18.92 -41.21
C ILE A 11 -6.46 -17.41 -41.06
N ALA A 12 -7.55 -16.67 -40.96
CA ALA A 12 -7.54 -15.27 -40.56
C ALA A 12 -6.96 -15.18 -39.14
N GLY A 13 -5.80 -14.53 -39.02
CA GLY A 13 -5.12 -14.33 -37.74
C GLY A 13 -5.96 -13.48 -36.79
N LEU A 14 -6.54 -14.13 -35.79
CA LEU A 14 -7.15 -13.48 -34.64
C LEU A 14 -6.01 -12.98 -33.73
N THR A 15 -5.58 -11.73 -33.90
CA THR A 15 -4.73 -11.06 -32.92
C THR A 15 -5.57 -10.78 -31.67
N VAL A 16 -5.63 -11.75 -30.76
CA VAL A 16 -6.14 -11.53 -29.40
C VAL A 16 -5.11 -10.67 -28.68
N ALA A 17 -5.36 -9.36 -28.61
CA ALA A 17 -4.66 -8.48 -27.70
C ALA A 17 -5.07 -8.88 -26.27
N PHE A 18 -4.22 -9.63 -25.58
CA PHE A 18 -4.35 -9.87 -24.16
C PHE A 18 -4.13 -8.55 -23.41
N ALA A 19 -5.20 -7.80 -23.16
CA ALA A 19 -5.23 -6.77 -22.15
C ALA A 19 -5.25 -7.47 -20.78
N ALA A 20 -4.07 -7.81 -20.25
CA ALA A 20 -3.98 -8.28 -18.87
C ALA A 20 -4.40 -7.13 -17.92
N PRO A 21 -5.22 -7.40 -16.89
CA PRO A 21 -5.57 -6.39 -15.91
C PRO A 21 -4.36 -6.15 -15.02
N VAL A 22 -3.58 -5.11 -15.33
CA VAL A 22 -2.34 -4.78 -14.58
C VAL A 22 -2.61 -4.19 -13.18
N HIS A 23 -3.87 -3.99 -12.79
CA HIS A 23 -4.26 -3.24 -11.58
C HIS A 23 -4.79 -4.09 -10.41
N ALA A 24 -4.86 -5.42 -10.52
CA ALA A 24 -5.45 -6.24 -9.46
C ALA A 24 -4.48 -6.57 -8.31
N GLU A 25 -3.20 -6.81 -8.61
CA GLU A 25 -2.21 -7.23 -7.61
C GLU A 25 -1.84 -6.14 -6.60
N GLY A 26 -1.61 -4.90 -7.07
CA GLY A 26 -1.23 -3.79 -6.18
C GLY A 26 -2.34 -3.41 -5.18
N ALA A 27 -3.59 -3.44 -5.63
CA ALA A 27 -4.76 -3.12 -4.79
C ALA A 27 -4.99 -4.18 -3.69
N ASP A 28 -4.68 -5.45 -3.96
CA ASP A 28 -4.80 -6.52 -2.96
C ASP A 28 -3.71 -6.42 -1.89
N VAL A 29 -2.46 -6.12 -2.30
CA VAL A 29 -1.34 -5.88 -1.37
C VAL A 29 -1.62 -4.67 -0.46
N GLY A 30 -2.03 -3.53 -1.03
CA GLY A 30 -2.34 -2.33 -0.26
C GLY A 30 -3.46 -2.52 0.75
N LYS A 31 -4.50 -3.28 0.37
CA LYS A 31 -5.62 -3.63 1.24
C LYS A 31 -5.20 -4.58 2.36
N ALA A 32 -4.42 -5.61 2.05
CA ALA A 32 -3.88 -6.53 3.05
C ALA A 32 -3.02 -5.78 4.06
N GLU A 33 -2.18 -4.88 3.58
CA GLU A 33 -1.34 -4.04 4.41
C GLU A 33 -2.15 -3.15 5.34
N PHE A 34 -3.12 -2.41 4.78
CA PHE A 34 -4.02 -1.57 5.55
C PHE A 34 -4.72 -2.37 6.67
N ARG A 35 -5.16 -3.60 6.38
CA ARG A 35 -5.82 -4.46 7.37
C ARG A 35 -4.89 -4.90 8.49
N ALA A 36 -3.66 -5.27 8.17
CA ALA A 36 -2.66 -5.71 9.15
C ALA A 36 -2.19 -4.57 10.07
N SER A 37 -2.18 -3.36 9.53
CA SER A 37 -1.44 -2.23 10.09
C SER A 37 -2.37 -1.13 10.60
N CYS A 38 -3.37 -0.71 9.82
CA CYS A 38 -4.17 0.48 10.08
C CYS A 38 -5.57 0.18 10.64
N ALA A 39 -6.16 -0.97 10.27
CA ALA A 39 -7.56 -1.27 10.52
C ALA A 39 -7.91 -1.46 12.01
N THR A 40 -6.94 -1.81 12.87
CA THR A 40 -7.17 -1.87 14.32
C THR A 40 -7.70 -0.55 14.87
N CYS A 41 -7.22 0.58 14.35
CA CYS A 41 -7.66 1.92 14.73
C CYS A 41 -8.72 2.47 13.77
N HIS A 42 -8.48 2.38 12.45
CA HIS A 42 -9.34 3.00 11.45
C HIS A 42 -10.52 2.14 11.00
N GLY A 43 -10.61 0.89 11.44
CA GLY A 43 -11.64 -0.06 11.02
C GLY A 43 -11.31 -0.74 9.69
N MET A 44 -11.92 -1.91 9.45
CA MET A 44 -11.71 -2.70 8.22
C MET A 44 -12.21 -1.98 6.96
N ASP A 45 -13.09 -1.00 7.12
CA ASP A 45 -13.64 -0.15 6.07
C ASP A 45 -13.02 1.26 6.03
N GLY A 46 -12.02 1.54 6.89
CA GLY A 46 -11.34 2.82 6.95
C GLY A 46 -12.13 3.97 7.58
N LYS A 47 -13.32 3.73 8.13
CA LYS A 47 -14.22 4.80 8.60
C LYS A 47 -13.94 5.33 10.01
N GLY A 48 -12.78 5.02 10.59
CA GLY A 48 -12.42 5.43 11.95
C GLY A 48 -13.14 4.62 13.05
N LYS A 49 -13.71 3.46 12.70
CA LYS A 49 -14.48 2.60 13.61
C LYS A 49 -13.76 1.28 13.92
N GLY A 50 -12.45 1.37 14.18
CA GLY A 50 -11.64 0.21 14.55
C GLY A 50 -11.99 -0.33 15.94
N PRO A 51 -11.65 -1.60 16.23
CA PRO A 51 -11.91 -2.25 17.52
C PRO A 51 -11.44 -1.46 18.75
N VAL A 52 -10.37 -0.67 18.63
CA VAL A 52 -9.83 0.11 19.76
C VAL A 52 -10.42 1.51 19.88
N ARG A 53 -11.35 1.91 19.00
CA ARG A 53 -11.90 3.28 18.94
C ARG A 53 -12.32 3.81 20.31
N GLU A 54 -13.10 3.02 21.06
CA GLU A 54 -13.66 3.41 22.36
C GLU A 54 -12.60 3.55 23.46
N LEU A 55 -11.39 3.04 23.23
CA LEU A 55 -10.26 3.13 24.15
C LEU A 55 -9.39 4.39 23.90
N LEU A 56 -9.62 5.10 22.80
CA LEU A 56 -8.79 6.22 22.39
C LEU A 56 -9.40 7.55 22.83
N LYS A 57 -8.56 8.43 23.39
CA LYS A 57 -8.96 9.81 23.75
C LYS A 57 -9.35 10.65 22.54
N VAL A 58 -8.69 10.41 21.40
CA VAL A 58 -8.97 11.07 20.13
C VAL A 58 -9.49 10.00 19.17
N PRO A 59 -10.70 10.14 18.61
CA PRO A 59 -11.22 9.16 17.68
C PRO A 59 -10.38 9.14 16.40
N PRO A 60 -10.08 7.95 15.85
CA PRO A 60 -9.41 7.83 14.56
C PRO A 60 -10.21 8.50 13.45
N ALA A 61 -9.51 9.12 12.50
CA ALA A 61 -10.12 9.78 11.36
C ALA A 61 -10.84 8.77 10.44
N ASP A 62 -11.91 9.24 9.78
CA ASP A 62 -12.50 8.56 8.63
C ASP A 62 -11.59 8.78 7.41
N LEU A 63 -10.83 7.75 7.06
CA LEU A 63 -9.88 7.78 5.94
C LEU A 63 -10.58 7.73 4.58
N THR A 64 -11.88 7.42 4.53
CA THR A 64 -12.65 7.41 3.28
C THR A 64 -13.13 8.82 2.88
N ALA A 65 -12.96 9.80 3.76
CA ALA A 65 -13.36 11.19 3.53
C ALA A 65 -12.17 12.12 3.19
N LEU A 66 -10.96 11.60 3.00
CA LEU A 66 -9.75 12.42 2.80
C LEU A 66 -9.84 13.29 1.55
N ALA A 67 -10.31 12.76 0.42
CA ALA A 67 -10.47 13.53 -0.81
C ALA A 67 -11.55 14.61 -0.65
N LYS A 68 -12.71 14.26 -0.08
CA LYS A 68 -13.79 15.21 0.22
C LYS A 68 -13.30 16.37 1.10
N ASN A 69 -12.50 16.07 2.12
CA ASN A 69 -11.93 17.05 3.03
C ASN A 69 -10.76 17.85 2.41
N ASN A 70 -10.31 17.48 1.21
CA ASN A 70 -9.24 18.12 0.46
C ASN A 70 -9.72 18.51 -0.96
N ASN A 71 -10.84 19.23 -1.03
CA ASN A 71 -11.40 19.79 -2.27
C ASN A 71 -11.66 18.77 -3.39
N GLY A 72 -11.99 17.52 -3.03
CA GLY A 72 -12.24 16.43 -3.97
C GLY A 72 -10.98 15.74 -4.49
N VAL A 73 -9.78 16.15 -4.05
CA VAL A 73 -8.50 15.57 -4.49
C VAL A 73 -7.89 14.77 -3.35
N PHE A 74 -7.52 13.51 -3.58
CA PHE A 74 -6.84 12.71 -2.57
C PHE A 74 -5.43 13.27 -2.27
N PRO A 75 -5.10 13.58 -1.00
CA PRO A 75 -3.85 14.28 -0.66
C PRO A 75 -2.65 13.31 -0.56
N THR A 76 -2.28 12.66 -1.66
CA THR A 76 -1.22 11.61 -1.71
C THR A 76 0.06 12.00 -0.98
N SER A 77 0.62 13.18 -1.25
CA SER A 77 1.86 13.62 -0.62
C SER A 77 1.70 13.75 0.90
N ALA A 78 0.62 14.35 1.38
CA ALA A 78 0.41 14.51 2.81
C ALA A 78 0.22 13.16 3.52
N VAL A 79 -0.55 12.24 2.92
CA VAL A 79 -0.75 10.89 3.43
C VAL A 79 0.58 10.13 3.46
N TYR A 80 1.39 10.22 2.41
CA TYR A 80 2.73 9.64 2.38
C TYR A 80 3.58 10.15 3.54
N GLN A 81 3.65 11.48 3.73
CA GLN A 81 4.45 12.07 4.80
C GLN A 81 3.96 11.67 6.20
N ILE A 82 2.68 11.38 6.36
CA ILE A 82 2.11 10.90 7.64
C ILE A 82 2.49 9.44 7.88
N ILE A 83 2.34 8.59 6.87
CA ILE A 83 2.66 7.16 6.94
C ILE A 83 4.17 6.96 7.11
N ASP A 84 4.99 7.79 6.45
CA ASP A 84 6.44 7.74 6.56
C ASP A 84 7.01 8.60 7.72
N GLY A 85 6.15 9.13 8.59
CA GLY A 85 6.53 9.80 9.83
C GLY A 85 7.19 11.18 9.70
N ARG A 86 7.38 11.72 8.50
CA ARG A 86 7.86 13.12 8.32
C ARG A 86 6.84 14.15 8.81
N ASN A 87 5.54 13.83 8.73
CA ASN A 87 4.45 14.61 9.29
C ASN A 87 3.82 13.86 10.48
N LYS A 88 4.10 14.34 11.69
CA LYS A 88 3.63 13.70 12.92
C LYS A 88 2.15 13.97 13.18
N VAL A 89 1.40 12.91 13.45
CA VAL A 89 0.03 12.98 13.99
C VAL A 89 0.11 12.54 15.46
N PRO A 90 -0.20 13.40 16.45
CA PRO A 90 -0.06 13.04 17.87
C PRO A 90 -0.78 11.75 18.28
N ALA A 91 -1.92 11.46 17.64
CA ALA A 91 -2.69 10.22 17.87
C ALA A 91 -2.00 8.94 17.38
N HIS A 92 -0.92 9.05 16.58
CA HIS A 92 -0.08 7.91 16.17
C HIS A 92 1.07 7.62 17.17
N GLY A 93 1.19 8.38 18.27
CA GLY A 93 2.23 8.15 19.29
C GLY A 93 3.58 8.77 18.98
N THR A 94 4.56 8.54 19.86
CA THR A 94 5.80 9.34 19.93
C THR A 94 6.97 8.80 19.12
N HIS A 95 7.27 7.50 19.15
CA HIS A 95 8.54 7.01 18.57
C HIS A 95 8.71 5.49 18.36
N GLU A 96 7.75 4.65 18.77
CA GLU A 96 7.84 3.18 18.60
C GLU A 96 7.00 2.66 17.43
N MET A 97 6.59 3.58 16.57
CA MET A 97 6.27 3.28 15.19
C MET A 97 7.50 3.66 14.38
N PRO A 98 8.15 2.74 13.66
CA PRO A 98 8.72 3.19 12.42
C PRO A 98 7.51 3.71 11.62
N ILE A 99 7.64 4.89 11.02
CA ILE A 99 7.47 5.03 9.57
C ILE A 99 7.14 3.65 8.99
N TRP A 100 5.91 3.37 8.55
CA TRP A 100 5.44 1.99 8.33
C TRP A 100 6.43 1.09 7.55
N GLY A 101 7.32 1.69 6.79
CA GLY A 101 8.66 1.21 6.48
C GLY A 101 9.30 0.09 7.29
N GLU A 102 9.64 0.22 8.58
CA GLU A 102 10.32 -0.93 9.24
C GLU A 102 9.36 -2.06 9.64
N ARG A 103 8.07 -1.79 9.82
CA ARG A 103 7.05 -2.87 9.86
C ARG A 103 6.86 -3.52 8.49
N PHE A 104 7.20 -2.77 7.45
CA PHE A 104 7.21 -3.21 6.07
C PHE A 104 8.50 -3.95 5.68
N ASN A 105 9.51 -3.92 6.56
CA ASN A 105 10.77 -4.64 6.39
C ASN A 105 10.54 -6.16 6.54
N PRO A 106 10.98 -6.98 5.57
CA PRO A 106 10.82 -8.44 5.63
C PRO A 106 11.67 -9.11 6.72
N ILE A 107 12.59 -8.39 7.38
CA ILE A 107 13.43 -8.95 8.45
C ILE A 107 12.74 -8.76 9.80
N MET A 108 11.83 -9.67 10.13
CA MET A 108 11.02 -9.69 11.36
C MET A 108 11.83 -9.89 12.68
N ASN A 109 13.17 -9.95 12.63
CA ASN A 109 14.02 -10.42 13.74
C ASN A 109 15.16 -9.47 14.15
N VAL A 110 15.19 -8.21 13.69
CA VAL A 110 16.14 -7.22 14.22
C VAL A 110 15.42 -6.38 15.29
N PRO A 111 16.01 -6.12 16.46
CA PRO A 111 15.43 -5.24 17.47
C PRO A 111 15.00 -3.90 16.85
N HIS A 112 13.84 -3.38 17.27
CA HIS A 112 13.23 -2.10 16.81
C HIS A 112 14.04 -0.83 17.15
N THR A 113 15.27 -1.02 17.61
CA THR A 113 16.31 -0.01 17.79
C THR A 113 17.60 -0.60 17.23
N VAL A 114 17.72 -0.56 15.89
CA VAL A 114 19.02 -0.82 15.27
C VAL A 114 19.90 0.38 15.61
N ASP A 115 21.05 0.12 16.23
CA ASP A 115 22.05 1.16 16.44
C ASP A 115 22.33 1.87 15.09
N PRO A 116 22.25 3.21 15.01
CA PRO A 116 22.40 3.92 13.74
C PRO A 116 23.72 3.66 13.02
N ALA A 117 24.79 3.34 13.76
CA ALA A 117 26.07 2.97 13.16
C ALA A 117 26.02 1.55 12.58
N TYR A 118 25.29 0.62 13.20
CA TYR A 118 25.04 -0.71 12.62
C TYR A 118 24.11 -0.65 11.41
N ASP A 119 23.05 0.16 11.44
CA ASP A 119 22.14 0.37 10.31
C ASP A 119 22.88 0.93 9.09
N ALA A 120 23.80 1.88 9.29
CA ALA A 120 24.60 2.46 8.23
C ALA A 120 25.55 1.46 7.55
N LEU A 121 25.91 0.37 8.25
CA LEU A 121 26.80 -0.68 7.74
C LEU A 121 26.05 -1.86 7.11
N ASP A 122 24.72 -1.90 7.21
CA ASP A 122 23.91 -2.98 6.65
C ASP A 122 23.83 -2.86 5.11
N PRO A 123 24.41 -3.80 4.35
CA PRO A 123 24.38 -3.77 2.89
C PRO A 123 22.97 -3.97 2.31
N SER A 124 22.00 -4.43 3.11
CA SER A 124 20.61 -4.61 2.69
C SER A 124 19.74 -3.38 2.92
N ARG A 125 20.28 -2.30 3.52
CA ARG A 125 19.54 -1.08 3.87
C ARG A 125 18.76 -0.47 2.71
N GLU A 126 19.39 -0.33 1.54
CA GLU A 126 18.74 0.22 0.35
C GLU A 126 17.56 -0.65 -0.12
N LEU A 127 17.70 -1.98 -0.06
CA LEU A 127 16.62 -2.90 -0.38
C LEU A 127 15.46 -2.78 0.62
N ARG A 128 15.77 -2.61 1.91
CA ARG A 128 14.74 -2.33 2.94
C ARG A 128 13.97 -1.06 2.60
N GLU A 129 14.68 0.02 2.31
CA GLU A 129 14.06 1.31 1.99
C GLU A 129 13.18 1.24 0.73
N VAL A 130 13.58 0.48 -0.29
CA VAL A 130 12.73 0.25 -1.47
C VAL A 130 11.44 -0.48 -1.09
N VAL A 131 11.54 -1.58 -0.32
CA VAL A 131 10.37 -2.36 0.11
C VAL A 131 9.41 -1.52 0.97
N VAL A 132 9.96 -0.75 1.90
CA VAL A 132 9.24 0.25 2.71
C VAL A 132 8.40 1.15 1.82
N ARG A 133 9.05 1.83 0.86
CA ARG A 133 8.42 2.82 -0.02
C ARG A 133 7.33 2.16 -0.85
N THR A 134 7.58 0.97 -1.41
CA THR A 134 6.60 0.24 -2.21
C THR A 134 5.36 -0.14 -1.41
N ARG A 135 5.51 -0.61 -0.17
CA ARG A 135 4.36 -0.97 0.70
C ARG A 135 3.57 0.28 1.13
N ILE A 136 4.25 1.40 1.42
CA ILE A 136 3.57 2.69 1.67
C ILE A 136 2.74 3.11 0.47
N LEU A 137 3.31 3.05 -0.74
CA LEU A 137 2.61 3.42 -1.97
C LEU A 137 1.42 2.50 -2.25
N ALA A 138 1.53 1.20 -1.98
CA ALA A 138 0.40 0.27 -2.10
C ALA A 138 -0.75 0.63 -1.15
N VAL A 139 -0.47 1.00 0.11
CA VAL A 139 -1.49 1.48 1.05
C VAL A 139 -2.15 2.77 0.56
N ILE A 140 -1.34 3.71 0.06
CA ILE A 140 -1.84 4.97 -0.50
C ILE A 140 -2.78 4.73 -1.68
N ASP A 141 -2.42 3.83 -2.58
CA ASP A 141 -3.26 3.45 -3.72
C ASP A 141 -4.60 2.85 -3.25
N TYR A 142 -4.55 1.95 -2.27
CA TYR A 142 -5.76 1.42 -1.64
C TYR A 142 -6.62 2.52 -1.00
N LEU A 143 -6.01 3.43 -0.22
CA LEU A 143 -6.71 4.54 0.41
C LEU A 143 -7.37 5.46 -0.62
N ASN A 144 -6.68 5.77 -1.72
CA ASN A 144 -7.24 6.55 -2.82
C ASN A 144 -8.45 5.84 -3.45
N GLY A 145 -8.39 4.52 -3.59
CA GLY A 145 -9.46 3.70 -4.17
C GLY A 145 -10.74 3.61 -3.33
N ILE A 146 -10.67 3.84 -2.00
CA ILE A 146 -11.82 3.73 -1.09
C ILE A 146 -12.47 5.08 -0.74
N GLN A 147 -12.06 6.16 -1.39
CA GLN A 147 -12.64 7.48 -1.12
C GLN A 147 -14.13 7.52 -1.47
N GLN A 148 -14.92 8.14 -0.60
CA GLN A 148 -16.33 8.44 -0.85
C GLN A 148 -16.41 9.46 -1.98
N LYS A 149 -17.33 9.22 -2.93
CA LYS A 149 -17.63 10.12 -4.03
C LYS A 149 -18.61 11.22 -3.62
#